data_AF-A0A925V8G6-F1
#
_entry.id   AF-A0A925V8G6-F1
#
_cell.length_a   1.000
_cell.length_b   1.000
_cell.length_c   1.000
_cell.angle_alpha   90.00
_cell.angle_beta   90.00
_cell.angle_gamma   90.00
#
_symmetry.space_group_name_H-M   'P 1'
#
loop_
_entity.id
_entity.type
_entity.pdbx_description
1 polymer ?
#
loop_
_entity_poly.entity_id
_entity_poly.type
_entity_poly.pdbx_seq_one_letter_code
_entity_poly.pdbx_strand_id
1 'polypeptide(L)'
;RPEPPSVPSSAQRIHLQAPGVADVVGEPDSQLYWQRRDDGRVVLELREGIAWVRRAAGGAELGVIAGGDEVVLAGTCTRIEVTRRLLSVDATIDDVECGRVDEAIEQVRAELSDAGPR
;
A
#
# COMPACT_ATOMS: atom_id res chain seq x y z
N ARG A 1 3.28 -16.33 30.74
CA ARG A 1 2.74 -14.96 30.51
C ARG A 1 2.61 -14.83 29.00
N PRO A 2 1.41 -14.64 28.42
CA PRO A 2 1.30 -14.42 26.98
C PRO A 2 2.00 -13.10 26.65
N GLU A 3 2.87 -13.12 25.64
CA GLU A 3 3.50 -11.92 25.10
C GLU A 3 2.41 -10.93 24.65
N PRO A 4 2.58 -9.62 24.86
CA PRO A 4 1.71 -8.64 24.23
C PRO A 4 1.75 -8.86 22.72
N PRO A 5 0.64 -8.66 21.99
CA PRO A 5 0.67 -8.73 20.53
C PRO A 5 1.78 -7.79 20.07
N SER A 6 2.77 -8.35 19.37
CA SER A 6 3.93 -7.63 18.89
C SER A 6 3.42 -6.37 18.19
N VAL A 7 3.66 -5.20 18.79
CA VAL A 7 3.44 -3.93 18.09
C VAL A 7 4.25 -4.08 16.80
N PRO A 8 3.62 -4.02 15.62
CA PRO A 8 4.34 -4.21 14.38
C PRO A 8 5.45 -3.16 14.38
N SER A 9 6.71 -3.61 14.41
CA SER A 9 7.83 -2.69 14.31
C SER A 9 7.71 -1.96 12.98
N SER A 10 8.31 -0.78 12.89
CA SER A 10 8.40 0.10 11.71
C SER A 10 8.93 -0.58 10.42
N ALA A 11 9.20 -1.89 10.47
CA ALA A 11 9.65 -2.75 9.38
C ALA A 11 8.51 -3.49 8.64
N GLN A 12 7.23 -3.34 9.01
CA GLN A 12 6.11 -3.78 8.15
C GLN A 12 5.75 -2.71 7.11
N ARG A 13 6.76 -2.17 6.42
CA ARG A 13 6.52 -1.51 5.12
C ARG A 13 6.11 -2.60 4.15
N ILE A 14 4.82 -2.64 3.84
CA ILE A 14 4.21 -3.68 3.04
C ILE A 14 4.70 -3.50 1.60
N HIS A 15 5.68 -4.31 1.19
CA HIS A 15 5.87 -4.71 -0.19
C HIS A 15 4.89 -5.88 -0.43
N LEU A 16 3.66 -5.55 -0.84
CA LEU A 16 2.69 -6.57 -1.23
C LEU A 16 2.97 -6.94 -2.68
N GLN A 17 3.64 -8.07 -2.88
CA GLN A 17 3.60 -8.76 -4.15
C GLN A 17 2.36 -9.64 -4.15
N ALA A 18 1.21 -9.11 -4.56
CA ALA A 18 0.05 -9.93 -4.87
C ALA A 18 0.28 -10.53 -6.26
N PRO A 19 0.70 -11.80 -6.39
CA PRO A 19 1.20 -12.31 -7.65
C PRO A 19 0.07 -12.29 -8.69
N GLY A 20 0.34 -11.61 -9.81
CA GLY A 20 -0.65 -11.43 -10.88
C GLY A 20 -1.77 -10.44 -10.54
N VAL A 21 -1.63 -9.57 -9.54
CA VAL A 21 -2.61 -8.52 -9.23
C VAL A 21 -1.96 -7.15 -9.15
N ALA A 22 -1.04 -6.95 -8.21
CA ALA A 22 -0.31 -5.70 -8.06
C ALA A 22 0.94 -5.87 -7.20
N ASP A 23 1.89 -4.97 -7.43
CA ASP A 23 3.00 -4.65 -6.56
C ASP A 23 2.66 -3.35 -5.83
N VAL A 24 2.66 -3.39 -4.50
CA VAL A 24 2.28 -2.23 -3.66
C VAL A 24 3.35 -1.99 -2.62
N VAL A 25 3.72 -0.73 -2.46
CA VAL A 25 4.69 -0.29 -1.47
C VAL A 25 4.13 0.90 -0.70
N GLY A 26 4.11 0.78 0.63
CA GLY A 26 3.84 1.92 1.54
C GLY A 26 5.11 2.66 1.95
N GLU A 27 5.04 3.98 2.06
CA GLU A 27 6.10 4.80 2.66
C GLU A 27 6.27 4.49 4.17
N PRO A 28 7.41 4.84 4.81
CA PRO A 28 7.76 4.43 6.18
C PRO A 28 6.69 4.64 7.26
N ASP A 29 5.89 5.71 7.17
CA ASP A 29 4.86 6.05 8.15
C ASP A 29 3.44 5.62 7.73
N SER A 30 3.35 4.80 6.68
CA SER A 30 2.06 4.42 6.10
C SER A 30 1.42 3.24 6.81
N GLN A 31 0.12 3.37 7.10
CA GLN A 31 -0.71 2.31 7.66
C GLN A 31 -1.48 1.62 6.54
N LEU A 32 -0.79 0.72 5.85
CA LEU A 32 -1.33 -0.06 4.75
C LEU A 32 -1.80 -1.43 5.25
N TYR A 33 -2.89 -1.94 4.69
CA TYR A 33 -3.41 -3.28 4.91
C TYR A 33 -3.92 -3.86 3.59
N TRP A 34 -4.09 -5.17 3.52
CA TRP A 34 -4.68 -5.81 2.35
C TRP A 34 -5.44 -7.07 2.73
N GLN A 35 -6.43 -7.43 1.90
CA GLN A 35 -7.17 -8.67 2.01
C GLN A 35 -7.48 -9.21 0.61
N ARG A 36 -7.35 -10.52 0.43
CA ARG A 36 -7.95 -11.22 -0.71
C ARG A 36 -9.38 -11.63 -0.34
N ARG A 37 -10.34 -11.27 -1.19
CA ARG A 37 -11.76 -11.58 -1.06
C ARG A 37 -12.07 -12.96 -1.67
N ASP A 38 -13.23 -13.50 -1.33
CA ASP A 38 -13.68 -14.83 -1.80
C ASP A 38 -13.93 -14.87 -3.31
N ASP A 39 -14.21 -13.71 -3.93
CA ASP A 39 -14.34 -13.53 -5.39
C ASP A 39 -12.99 -13.45 -6.12
N GLY A 40 -11.87 -13.58 -5.40
CA GLY A 40 -10.51 -13.51 -5.94
C GLY A 40 -9.94 -12.10 -6.06
N ARG A 41 -10.73 -11.06 -5.78
CA ARG A 41 -10.30 -9.66 -5.77
C ARG A 41 -9.35 -9.38 -4.63
N VAL A 42 -8.41 -8.47 -4.84
CA VAL A 42 -7.57 -7.93 -3.76
C VAL A 42 -8.08 -6.56 -3.39
N VAL A 43 -8.24 -6.30 -2.09
CA VAL A 43 -8.60 -4.99 -1.55
C VAL A 43 -7.44 -4.48 -0.70
N LEU A 44 -6.92 -3.30 -1.04
CA LEU A 44 -5.95 -2.56 -0.26
C LEU A 44 -6.69 -1.56 0.63
N GLU A 45 -6.24 -1.36 1.85
CA GLU A 45 -6.74 -0.32 2.75
C GLU A 45 -5.57 0.54 3.21
N LEU A 46 -5.54 1.80 2.79
CA LEU A 46 -4.59 2.79 3.30
C LEU A 46 -5.32 3.66 4.32
N ARG A 47 -4.92 3.55 5.59
CA ARG A 47 -5.52 4.34 6.68
C ARG A 47 -4.88 5.70 6.83
N GLU A 48 -3.59 5.80 6.57
CA GLU A 48 -2.77 7.00 6.73
C GLU A 48 -1.45 6.80 5.97
N GLY A 49 -0.88 7.89 5.46
CA GLY A 49 0.40 7.89 4.73
C GLY A 49 0.23 7.79 3.22
N ILE A 50 1.25 7.28 2.54
CA ILE A 50 1.34 7.22 1.08
C ILE A 50 1.64 5.79 0.64
N ALA A 51 0.89 5.30 -0.36
CA ALA A 51 1.15 4.02 -1.01
C ALA A 51 1.32 4.20 -2.52
N TRP A 52 2.29 3.47 -3.06
CA TRP A 52 2.61 3.39 -4.47
C TRP A 52 2.17 2.03 -5.00
N VAL A 53 1.32 2.02 -6.02
CA VAL A 53 0.70 0.82 -6.58
C VAL A 53 1.08 0.66 -8.04
N ARG A 54 1.54 -0.52 -8.41
CA ARG A 54 1.77 -0.97 -9.79
C ARG A 54 0.94 -2.22 -10.06
N ARG A 55 -0.12 -2.09 -10.86
CA ARG A 55 -0.97 -3.23 -11.23
C ARG A 55 -0.27 -4.15 -12.21
N ALA A 56 -0.50 -5.44 -12.04
CA ALA A 56 -0.08 -6.44 -13.02
C ALA A 56 -0.98 -6.35 -14.26
N ALA A 57 -0.38 -6.37 -15.45
CA ALA A 57 -1.12 -6.41 -16.69
C ALA A 57 -1.97 -7.68 -16.76
N GLY A 58 -3.27 -7.53 -17.03
CA GLY A 58 -4.22 -8.65 -17.06
C GLY A 58 -4.49 -9.31 -15.71
N GLY A 59 -4.10 -8.65 -14.61
CA GLY A 59 -4.32 -9.14 -13.26
C GLY A 59 -5.77 -9.00 -12.78
N ALA A 60 -6.05 -9.57 -11.62
CA ALA A 60 -7.35 -9.43 -10.98
C ALA A 60 -7.71 -7.95 -10.70
N GLU A 61 -9.00 -7.71 -10.42
CA GLU A 61 -9.45 -6.41 -9.94
C GLU A 61 -8.74 -6.05 -8.63
N LEU A 62 -8.43 -4.76 -8.46
CA LEU A 62 -7.82 -4.21 -7.26
C LEU A 62 -8.73 -3.12 -6.68
N GLY A 63 -9.33 -3.41 -5.53
CA GLY A 63 -10.04 -2.41 -4.73
C GLY A 63 -9.06 -1.66 -3.82
N VAL A 64 -9.35 -0.39 -3.55
CA VAL A 64 -8.61 0.48 -2.64
C VAL A 64 -9.60 1.18 -1.73
N ILE A 65 -9.38 1.06 -0.43
CA ILE A 65 -10.07 1.83 0.60
C ILE A 65 -9.09 2.91 1.05
N ALA A 66 -9.38 4.16 0.65
CA ALA A 66 -8.59 5.33 1.03
C ALA A 66 -9.51 6.33 1.73
N GLY A 67 -9.41 6.40 3.06
CA GLY A 67 -10.20 7.33 3.86
C GLY A 67 -11.68 7.00 4.06
N GLY A 68 -12.20 5.90 3.52
CA GLY A 68 -13.57 5.45 3.78
C GLY A 68 -14.08 4.39 2.81
N ASP A 69 -14.55 4.83 1.65
CA ASP A 69 -15.19 3.95 0.67
C ASP A 69 -14.16 3.17 -0.18
N GLU A 70 -14.59 2.00 -0.66
CA GLU A 70 -13.79 1.18 -1.59
C GLU A 70 -13.95 1.69 -3.03
N VAL A 71 -12.83 1.90 -3.70
CA VAL A 71 -12.72 2.33 -5.10
C VAL A 71 -11.94 1.28 -5.89
N VAL A 72 -12.45 0.89 -7.05
CA VAL A 72 -11.71 -0.01 -7.96
C VAL A 72 -10.66 0.80 -8.73
N LEU A 73 -9.39 0.41 -8.61
CA LEU A 73 -8.31 1.05 -9.35
C LEU A 73 -8.34 0.66 -10.83
N ALA A 74 -8.57 1.66 -11.68
CA ALA A 74 -8.47 1.51 -13.13
C ALA A 74 -7.02 1.68 -13.64
N GLY A 75 -6.25 2.59 -13.04
CA GLY A 75 -4.89 2.93 -13.45
C GLY A 75 -3.86 1.82 -13.25
N THR A 76 -2.84 1.79 -14.11
CA THR A 76 -1.74 0.82 -14.01
C THR A 76 -0.77 1.20 -12.90
N CYS A 77 -0.51 2.49 -12.73
CA CYS A 77 0.46 3.03 -11.79
C CYS A 77 -0.20 4.19 -11.05
N THR A 78 -0.35 4.04 -9.74
CA THR A 78 -1.19 4.93 -8.94
C THR A 78 -0.48 5.28 -7.64
N ARG A 79 -0.57 6.55 -7.25
CA ARG A 79 -0.19 7.03 -5.92
C ARG A 79 -1.45 7.24 -5.10
N ILE A 80 -1.48 6.69 -3.90
CA ILE A 80 -2.58 6.86 -2.95
C ILE A 80 -2.01 7.61 -1.76
N GLU A 81 -2.67 8.68 -1.33
CA GLU A 81 -2.30 9.43 -0.13
C GLU A 81 -3.51 9.58 0.78
N VAL A 82 -3.34 9.28 2.06
CA VAL A 82 -4.37 9.49 3.08
C VAL A 82 -3.77 10.30 4.21
N THR A 83 -4.29 11.50 4.40
CA THR A 83 -3.95 12.38 5.52
C THR A 83 -5.10 12.40 6.51
N ARG A 84 -4.84 11.99 7.75
CA ARG A 84 -5.81 12.13 8.85
C ARG A 84 -5.53 13.39 9.65
N ARG A 85 -6.58 14.17 9.88
CA ARG A 85 -6.57 15.32 10.78
C ARG A 85 -7.58 15.06 11.90
N LEU A 86 -7.54 15.91 12.93
CA LEU A 86 -8.42 15.80 14.10
C LEU A 86 -9.92 15.64 13.77
N LEU A 87 -10.39 16.25 12.68
CA LEU A 87 -11.81 16.28 12.29
C LEU A 87 -12.08 15.89 10.83
N SER A 88 -11.04 15.51 10.06
CA SER A 88 -11.19 15.18 8.64
C SER A 88 -10.24 14.08 8.23
N VAL A 89 -10.63 13.35 7.19
CA VAL A 89 -9.77 12.43 6.46
C VAL A 89 -9.75 12.89 5.02
N ASP A 90 -8.58 13.26 4.54
CA ASP A 90 -8.36 13.66 3.16
C ASP A 90 -7.67 12.50 2.45
N ALA A 91 -8.23 12.06 1.31
CA ALA A 91 -7.69 10.96 0.52
C ALA A 91 -7.57 11.38 -0.94
N THR A 92 -6.42 11.10 -1.56
CA THR A 92 -6.20 11.28 -2.99
C THR A 92 -5.72 9.99 -3.63
N ILE A 93 -6.16 9.75 -4.86
CA ILE A 93 -5.76 8.63 -5.70
C ILE A 93 -5.41 9.23 -7.05
N ASP A 94 -4.12 9.25 -7.36
CA ASP A 94 -3.58 9.91 -8.55
C ASP A 94 -2.94 8.88 -9.48
N ASP A 95 -3.36 8.87 -10.74
CA ASP A 95 -2.63 8.14 -11.78
C ASP A 95 -1.30 8.84 -12.06
N VAL A 96 -0.21 8.09 -11.95
CA VAL A 96 1.15 8.61 -12.05
C VAL A 96 1.96 7.82 -13.06
N GLU A 97 3.05 8.40 -13.54
CA GLU A 97 4.00 7.70 -14.39
C GLU A 97 4.62 6.51 -13.65
N CYS A 98 4.67 5.35 -14.31
CA CYS A 98 5.20 4.14 -13.70
C CYS A 98 6.66 4.26 -13.24
N GLY A 99 7.47 5.10 -13.91
CA GLY A 99 8.84 5.39 -13.45
C GLY A 99 8.89 5.95 -12.02
N ARG A 100 7.92 6.78 -11.62
CA ARG A 100 7.83 7.30 -10.25
C ARG A 100 7.47 6.21 -9.23
N VAL A 101 6.63 5.27 -9.63
CA VAL A 101 6.27 4.12 -8.79
C VAL A 101 7.48 3.20 -8.64
N ASP A 102 8.21 2.94 -9.73
CA ASP A 102 9.42 2.12 -9.71
C ASP A 102 10.50 2.71 -8.80
N GLU A 103 10.75 4.02 -8.89
CA GLU A 103 11.67 4.73 -8.00
C GLU A 103 11.25 4.61 -6.53
N ALA A 104 9.98 4.81 -6.21
CA ALA A 104 9.48 4.70 -4.84
C ALA A 104 9.60 3.27 -4.29
N ILE A 105 9.28 2.26 -5.11
CA ILE A 105 9.44 0.85 -4.76
C ILE A 105 10.90 0.54 -4.44
N GLU A 106 11.83 0.95 -5.31
CA GLU A 106 13.26 0.71 -5.11
C GLU A 106 13.83 1.48 -3.91
N GLN A 107 13.39 2.72 -3.68
CA GLN A 107 13.80 3.49 -2.50
C GLN A 107 13.37 2.80 -1.20
N VAL A 108 12.10 2.40 -1.09
CA VAL A 108 11.60 1.71 0.11
C VAL A 108 12.30 0.37 0.29
N ARG A 109 12.55 -0.37 -0.79
CA ARG A 109 13.33 -1.62 -0.75
C ARG A 109 14.75 -1.38 -0.26
N ALA A 110 15.42 -0.34 -0.73
CA ALA A 110 16.78 0.00 -0.30
C ALA A 110 16.83 0.34 1.21
N GLU A 111 15.89 1.15 1.69
CA GLU A 111 15.78 1.49 3.11
C GLU A 111 15.47 0.26 4.00
N LEU A 112 14.70 -0.70 3.51
CA LEU A 112 14.47 -1.98 4.21
C LEU A 112 15.72 -2.85 4.24
N SER A 113 16.51 -2.84 3.16
CA SER A 113 17.77 -3.57 3.10
C SER A 113 18.84 -2.98 4.03
N ASP A 114 18.85 -1.66 4.20
CA ASP A 114 19.81 -0.95 5.08
C ASP A 114 19.42 -1.07 6.57
N ALA A 115 18.13 -1.27 6.86
CA ALA A 115 17.59 -1.52 8.21
C ALA A 115 17.86 -2.96 8.74
N GLY A 116 18.91 -3.63 8.27
CA GLY A 116 19.29 -5.00 8.67
C GLY A 116 19.36 -5.25 10.19
N PRO A 117 19.29 -6.52 10.63
CA PRO A 117 18.95 -6.89 12.00
C PRO A 117 19.97 -6.31 12.98
N ARG A 118 19.55 -5.35 13.81
CA ARG A 118 20.30 -4.91 14.99
C ARG A 118 19.96 -5.80 16.18
#